data_AF-A0A916FQY4-F1
#
_entry.id   AF-A0A916FQY4-F1
#
_cell.length_a   1.000
_cell.length_b   1.000
_cell.length_c   1.000
_cell.angle_alpha   90.00
_cell.angle_beta   90.00
_cell.angle_gamma   90.00
#
_symmetry.space_group_name_H-M   'P 1'
#
loop_
_entity.id
_entity.type
_entity.pdbx_description
1 polymer ?
#
loop_
_entity_poly.entity_id
_entity_poly.type
_entity_poly.pdbx_seq_one_letter_code
_entity_poly.pdbx_strand_id
1 'polypeptide(L)'
;MSKRTDGPCPIAPGQRSVAPPIAAALPRVGNRWRRTLALTALIIALIPIVAAMAFPPLRRIAPGLYGLSCRSHVCAEDLAALPAAENLYREAVVFVGRKVIPLAEPRQVIFCRTDRCSQHFGLSGRRVGQTTGPFGSVIGPRGWAAHTVRHELIHQIQNQALGMYRLRPGPDWFIEGMAYAWSDDPREDLGAPWQAYRREFLIWSATTPRQEFWDRAAELW
;
A
#
# COMPACT_ATOMS: atom_id res chain seq x y z
N MET A 1 38.20 -62.02 86.40
CA MET A 1 37.00 -61.36 85.83
C MET A 1 37.17 -61.26 84.32
N SER A 2 36.15 -61.68 83.55
CA SER A 2 35.89 -61.43 82.10
C SER A 2 36.89 -62.01 81.07
N LYS A 3 36.66 -63.15 80.40
CA LYS A 3 35.76 -63.50 79.25
C LYS A 3 36.01 -62.75 77.92
N ARG A 4 36.44 -63.50 76.88
CA ARG A 4 35.86 -63.68 75.50
C ARG A 4 36.96 -63.96 74.46
N THR A 5 37.01 -65.16 73.86
CA THR A 5 36.35 -65.60 72.59
C THR A 5 36.78 -64.79 71.38
N ASP A 6 37.13 -65.46 70.27
CA ASP A 6 36.31 -65.46 69.06
C ASP A 6 36.81 -66.48 68.03
N GLY A 7 35.87 -67.31 67.57
CA GLY A 7 36.00 -68.30 66.51
C GLY A 7 35.67 -67.74 65.12
N PRO A 8 35.53 -68.61 64.11
CA PRO A 8 35.77 -68.26 62.71
C PRO A 8 34.62 -67.52 62.02
N CYS A 9 35.05 -66.76 61.00
CA CYS A 9 34.30 -65.87 60.12
C CYS A 9 33.14 -66.55 59.35
N PRO A 10 31.92 -65.99 59.35
CA PRO A 10 30.83 -66.47 58.50
C PRO A 10 30.79 -65.79 57.13
N ILE A 11 30.41 -66.60 56.14
CA ILE A 11 30.16 -66.26 54.73
C ILE A 11 28.94 -65.33 54.62
N ALA A 12 29.08 -64.20 53.92
CA ALA A 12 28.02 -63.24 53.65
C ALA A 12 27.13 -63.68 52.45
N PRO A 13 25.81 -63.45 52.49
CA PRO A 13 24.89 -63.85 51.42
C PRO A 13 24.69 -62.76 50.35
N GLY A 14 24.73 -63.20 49.10
CA GLY A 14 24.00 -62.73 47.91
C GLY A 14 23.53 -61.27 47.83
N GLN A 15 24.24 -60.45 47.07
CA GLN A 15 23.67 -59.26 46.44
C GLN A 15 23.03 -59.62 45.10
N ARG A 16 21.70 -59.56 45.03
CA ARG A 16 20.95 -59.60 43.76
C ARG A 16 21.19 -58.28 43.02
N SER A 17 21.77 -58.36 41.83
CA SER A 17 21.86 -57.25 40.88
C SER A 17 20.46 -56.91 40.37
N VAL A 18 19.96 -55.71 40.70
CA VAL A 18 18.80 -55.13 40.05
C VAL A 18 19.33 -54.26 38.92
N ALA A 19 19.13 -54.68 37.67
CA ALA A 19 19.41 -53.86 36.50
C ALA A 19 18.50 -52.62 36.51
N PRO A 20 19.01 -51.43 36.15
CA PRO A 20 18.16 -50.24 36.02
C PRO A 20 17.21 -50.43 34.82
N PRO A 21 16.01 -49.83 34.84
CA PRO A 21 15.14 -49.87 33.68
C PRO A 21 15.82 -49.11 32.54
N ILE A 22 15.92 -49.74 31.37
CA ILE A 22 16.29 -49.09 30.12
C ILE A 22 15.16 -48.12 29.80
N ALA A 23 15.30 -46.87 30.21
CA ALA A 23 14.45 -45.80 29.72
C ALA A 23 14.70 -45.67 28.22
N ALA A 24 13.76 -46.17 27.41
CA ALA A 24 13.76 -45.93 25.98
C ALA A 24 13.71 -44.42 25.75
N ALA A 25 14.84 -43.83 25.34
CA ALA A 25 14.87 -42.45 24.89
C ALA A 25 14.03 -42.38 23.62
N LEU A 26 12.79 -41.92 23.75
CA LEU A 26 11.94 -41.60 22.60
C LEU A 26 12.75 -40.68 21.67
N PRO A 27 12.86 -40.99 20.37
CA PRO A 27 13.57 -40.13 19.45
C PRO A 27 12.91 -38.75 19.50
N ARG A 28 13.67 -37.72 19.86
CA ARG A 28 13.24 -36.32 19.70
C ARG A 28 13.03 -36.09 18.21
N VAL A 29 11.82 -36.32 17.73
CA VAL A 29 11.39 -35.94 16.37
C VAL A 29 11.76 -34.48 16.21
N GLY A 30 12.75 -34.21 15.37
CA GLY A 30 13.54 -33.00 15.43
C GLY A 30 12.68 -31.75 15.30
N ASN A 31 12.68 -30.92 16.36
CA ASN A 31 12.02 -29.63 16.42
C ASN A 31 12.52 -28.62 15.35
N ARG A 32 13.48 -29.03 14.50
CA ARG A 32 14.07 -28.24 13.41
C ARG A 32 13.03 -27.88 12.34
N TRP A 33 12.19 -28.82 11.89
CA TRP A 33 11.19 -28.51 10.85
C TRP A 33 10.11 -27.53 11.36
N ARG A 34 9.66 -27.69 12.61
CA ARG A 34 8.71 -26.75 13.26
C ARG A 34 9.32 -25.36 13.41
N ARG A 35 10.61 -25.28 13.77
CA ARG A 35 11.36 -24.01 13.85
C ARG A 35 11.54 -23.38 12.47
N THR A 36 11.90 -24.16 11.44
CA THR A 36 12.02 -23.65 10.08
C THR A 36 10.68 -23.12 9.58
N LEU A 37 9.59 -23.86 9.75
CA LEU A 37 8.25 -23.40 9.38
C LEU A 37 7.83 -22.14 10.14
N ALA A 38 8.09 -22.08 11.45
CA ALA A 38 7.78 -20.89 12.25
C ALA A 38 8.59 -19.66 11.80
N LEU A 39 9.88 -19.84 11.51
CA LEU A 39 10.74 -18.77 11.00
C LEU A 39 10.31 -18.32 9.60
N THR A 40 9.99 -19.25 8.70
CA THR A 40 9.46 -18.93 7.37
C THR A 40 8.14 -18.16 7.46
N ALA A 41 7.21 -18.61 8.31
CA ALA A 41 5.95 -17.91 8.54
C ALA A 41 6.17 -16.49 9.10
N LEU A 42 7.11 -16.33 10.05
CA LEU A 42 7.47 -15.03 10.59
C LEU A 42 8.04 -14.10 9.52
N ILE A 43 8.96 -14.59 8.67
CA ILE A 43 9.52 -13.81 7.57
C ILE A 43 8.41 -13.36 6.62
N ILE A 44 7.54 -14.27 6.19
CA ILE A 44 6.41 -13.96 5.30
C ILE A 44 5.50 -12.89 5.93
N ALA A 45 5.22 -12.98 7.23
CA ALA A 45 4.40 -12.00 7.94
C ALA A 45 5.07 -10.61 8.04
N LEU A 46 6.40 -10.54 8.07
CA LEU A 46 7.15 -9.27 8.16
C LEU A 46 7.30 -8.55 6.80
N ILE A 47 7.28 -9.28 5.68
CA ILE A 47 7.39 -8.70 4.33
C ILE A 47 6.44 -7.51 4.09
N PRO A 48 5.11 -7.60 4.33
CA PRO A 48 4.20 -6.49 4.06
C PRO A 48 4.51 -5.25 4.92
N ILE A 49 4.98 -5.45 6.16
CA ILE A 49 5.34 -4.37 7.06
C ILE A 49 6.57 -3.62 6.52
N VAL A 50 7.63 -4.37 6.17
CA VAL A 50 8.85 -3.78 5.61
C VAL A 50 8.55 -3.08 4.27
N ALA A 51 7.74 -3.69 3.42
CA ALA A 51 7.34 -3.10 2.13
C ALA A 51 6.58 -1.78 2.33
N ALA A 52 5.61 -1.72 3.25
CA ALA A 52 4.88 -0.49 3.56
C ALA A 52 5.76 0.60 4.19
N MET A 53 6.83 0.22 4.89
CA MET A 53 7.84 1.16 5.40
C MET A 53 8.70 1.73 4.28
N ALA A 54 9.19 0.88 3.38
CA ALA A 54 10.08 1.27 2.28
C ALA A 54 9.36 1.99 1.13
N PHE A 55 8.07 1.69 0.91
CA PHE A 55 7.28 2.25 -0.18
C PHE A 55 5.95 2.84 0.36
N PRO A 56 5.94 4.14 0.74
CA PRO A 56 4.79 4.78 1.38
C PRO A 56 3.44 4.65 0.65
N PRO A 57 3.36 4.62 -0.71
CA PRO A 57 2.09 4.40 -1.40
C PRO A 57 1.37 3.10 -1.02
N LEU A 58 2.06 2.04 -0.56
CA LEU A 58 1.39 0.81 -0.10
C LEU A 58 0.46 1.03 1.09
N ARG A 59 0.73 2.04 1.93
CA ARG A 59 -0.11 2.40 3.09
C ARG A 59 -1.51 2.81 2.67
N ARG A 60 -1.66 3.25 1.41
CA ARG A 60 -2.94 3.66 0.82
C ARG A 60 -3.90 2.49 0.53
N ILE A 61 -3.48 1.24 0.68
CA ILE A 61 -4.36 0.07 0.52
C ILE A 61 -5.27 -0.10 1.75
N ALA A 62 -4.74 0.17 2.95
CA ALA A 62 -5.47 0.03 4.21
C ALA A 62 -5.22 1.23 5.15
N PRO A 63 -5.67 2.45 4.82
CA PRO A 63 -5.34 3.67 5.54
C PRO A 63 -5.91 3.72 6.94
N GLY A 64 -7.00 2.97 7.20
CA GLY A 64 -7.57 2.82 8.54
C GLY A 64 -6.59 2.20 9.54
N LEU A 65 -5.64 1.36 9.08
CA LEU A 65 -4.56 0.84 9.95
C LEU A 65 -3.58 1.93 10.42
N TYR A 66 -3.62 3.10 9.78
CA TYR A 66 -2.79 4.26 10.06
C TYR A 66 -3.60 5.40 10.68
N GLY A 67 -4.79 5.10 11.24
CA GLY A 67 -5.59 6.04 12.01
C GLY A 67 -6.49 6.96 11.19
N LEU A 68 -6.63 6.76 9.87
CA LEU A 68 -7.58 7.53 9.06
C LEU A 68 -9.02 7.07 9.29
N SER A 69 -9.95 8.01 9.21
CA SER A 69 -11.39 7.75 9.17
C SER A 69 -11.82 7.48 7.74
N CYS A 70 -12.29 6.27 7.44
CA CYS A 70 -12.61 5.83 6.08
C CYS A 70 -14.09 5.48 5.90
N ARG A 71 -14.65 5.84 4.74
CA ARG A 71 -15.93 5.35 4.24
C ARG A 71 -15.81 5.05 2.75
N SER A 72 -16.10 3.81 2.36
CA SER A 72 -15.97 3.36 0.97
C SER A 72 -14.55 3.67 0.43
N HIS A 73 -14.45 4.41 -0.68
CA HIS A 73 -13.17 4.78 -1.32
C HIS A 73 -12.55 6.08 -0.78
N VAL A 74 -13.14 6.71 0.24
CA VAL A 74 -12.67 7.99 0.78
C VAL A 74 -12.17 7.80 2.20
N CYS A 75 -10.95 8.28 2.47
CA CYS A 75 -10.39 8.34 3.81
C CYS A 75 -9.97 9.78 4.13
N ALA A 76 -10.17 10.21 5.37
CA ALA A 76 -9.75 11.52 5.86
C ALA A 76 -8.94 11.40 7.15
N GLU A 77 -8.06 12.36 7.41
CA GLU A 77 -7.22 12.40 8.63
C GLU A 77 -8.01 12.37 9.93
N ASP A 78 -9.21 12.95 9.93
CA ASP A 78 -10.11 12.94 11.07
C ASP A 78 -11.56 12.78 10.60
N LEU A 79 -12.43 12.35 11.53
CA LEU A 79 -13.83 12.08 11.25
C LEU A 79 -14.62 13.35 10.85
N ALA A 80 -14.22 14.52 11.35
CA ALA A 80 -14.91 15.78 11.06
C ALA A 80 -14.65 16.25 9.62
N ALA A 81 -13.50 15.90 9.05
CA ALA A 81 -13.13 16.25 7.68
C ALA A 81 -13.74 15.31 6.62
N LEU A 82 -14.20 14.11 7.02
CA LEU A 82 -14.71 13.09 6.11
C LEU A 82 -15.90 13.54 5.24
N PRO A 83 -16.93 14.23 5.73
CA PRO A 83 -18.05 14.67 4.88
C PRO A 83 -17.63 15.62 3.75
N ALA A 84 -16.68 16.53 4.02
CA ALA A 84 -16.16 17.44 3.01
C ALA A 84 -15.32 16.69 1.95
N ALA A 85 -14.50 15.72 2.38
CA ALA A 85 -13.75 14.84 1.48
C ALA A 85 -14.68 14.01 0.58
N GLU A 86 -15.76 13.43 1.14
CA GLU A 86 -16.76 12.69 0.38
C GLU A 86 -17.47 13.55 -0.66
N ASN A 87 -17.77 14.81 -0.32
CA ASN A 87 -18.41 15.72 -1.25
C ASN A 87 -17.49 16.06 -2.43
N LEU A 88 -16.21 16.39 -2.17
CA LEU A 88 -15.21 16.62 -3.21
C LEU A 88 -15.02 15.39 -4.11
N TYR A 89 -14.93 14.20 -3.51
CA TYR A 89 -14.78 12.96 -4.25
C TYR A 89 -15.99 12.66 -5.14
N ARG A 90 -17.21 12.77 -4.60
CA ARG A 90 -18.45 12.49 -5.34
C ARG A 90 -18.63 13.44 -6.53
N GLU A 91 -18.39 14.73 -6.30
CA GLU A 91 -18.38 15.74 -7.35
C GLU A 91 -17.39 15.36 -8.45
N ALA A 92 -16.15 15.07 -8.06
CA ALA A 92 -15.10 14.73 -9.01
C ALA A 92 -15.45 13.47 -9.82
N VAL A 93 -15.95 12.40 -9.20
CA VAL A 93 -16.37 11.17 -9.89
C VAL A 93 -17.43 11.45 -10.96
N VAL A 94 -18.47 12.23 -10.63
CA VAL A 94 -19.51 12.59 -11.59
C VAL A 94 -18.93 13.44 -12.72
N PHE A 95 -18.10 14.42 -12.39
CA PHE A 95 -17.49 15.32 -13.35
C PHE A 95 -16.59 14.57 -14.34
N VAL A 96 -15.62 13.79 -13.85
CA VAL A 96 -14.66 13.06 -14.70
C VAL A 96 -15.35 11.95 -15.49
N GLY A 97 -16.37 11.32 -14.90
CA GLY A 97 -17.18 10.30 -15.57
C GLY A 97 -17.90 10.82 -16.81
N ARG A 98 -18.38 12.07 -16.76
CA ARG A 98 -19.01 12.75 -17.90
C ARG A 98 -17.99 13.27 -18.91
N LYS A 99 -16.88 13.84 -18.42
CA LYS A 99 -15.92 14.53 -19.27
C LYS A 99 -14.95 13.58 -19.99
N VAL A 100 -14.55 12.50 -19.34
CA VAL A 100 -13.52 11.56 -19.81
C VAL A 100 -14.17 10.21 -20.12
N ILE A 101 -14.24 9.31 -19.13
CA ILE A 101 -14.97 8.04 -19.12
C ILE A 101 -15.36 7.72 -17.68
N PRO A 102 -16.39 6.88 -17.43
CA PRO A 102 -16.74 6.43 -16.08
C PRO A 102 -15.58 5.74 -15.35
N LEU A 103 -15.39 6.07 -14.07
CA LEU A 103 -14.45 5.39 -13.18
C LEU A 103 -15.08 4.08 -12.70
N ALA A 104 -14.67 2.96 -13.31
CA ALA A 104 -15.21 1.63 -13.05
C ALA A 104 -14.58 0.98 -11.80
N GLU A 105 -13.27 1.17 -11.59
CA GLU A 105 -12.55 0.62 -10.44
C GLU A 105 -11.96 1.74 -9.56
N PRO A 106 -12.79 2.42 -8.76
CA PRO A 106 -12.31 3.50 -7.89
C PRO A 106 -11.25 3.00 -6.90
N ARG A 107 -10.09 3.64 -6.91
CA ARG A 107 -9.04 3.44 -5.91
C ARG A 107 -9.24 4.41 -4.76
N GLN A 108 -8.67 4.08 -3.61
CA GLN A 108 -8.83 4.91 -2.42
C GLN A 108 -8.26 6.33 -2.64
N VAL A 109 -8.95 7.32 -2.11
CA VAL A 109 -8.51 8.72 -2.08
C VAL A 109 -8.41 9.16 -0.63
N ILE A 110 -7.19 9.49 -0.22
CA ILE A 110 -6.86 9.95 1.13
C ILE A 110 -6.83 11.48 1.14
N PHE A 111 -7.54 12.08 2.08
CA PHE A 111 -7.57 13.52 2.30
C PHE A 111 -6.88 13.86 3.61
N CYS A 112 -5.70 14.49 3.50
CA CYS A 112 -4.91 14.91 4.65
C CYS A 112 -5.13 16.39 4.95
N ARG A 113 -5.27 16.72 6.24
CA ARG A 113 -5.35 18.09 6.79
C ARG A 113 -3.98 18.62 7.21
N THR A 114 -3.00 17.73 7.38
CA THR A 114 -1.62 18.09 7.74
C THR A 114 -0.61 17.57 6.71
N ASP A 115 0.54 18.24 6.64
CA ASP A 115 1.67 17.78 5.84
C ASP A 115 2.24 16.46 6.36
N ARG A 116 2.16 16.21 7.68
CA ARG A 116 2.58 14.95 8.28
C ARG A 116 1.75 13.77 7.73
N CYS A 117 0.43 13.92 7.66
CA CYS A 117 -0.44 12.91 7.07
C CYS A 117 -0.09 12.69 5.59
N SER A 118 0.02 13.77 4.80
CA SER A 118 0.21 13.62 3.36
C SER A 118 1.57 12.97 3.02
N GLN A 119 2.63 13.36 3.74
CA GLN A 119 3.95 12.75 3.63
C GLN A 119 3.96 11.29 4.10
N HIS A 120 3.19 10.95 5.13
CA HIS A 120 3.05 9.56 5.57
C HIS A 120 2.52 8.65 4.46
N PHE A 121 1.67 9.17 3.57
CA PHE A 121 1.15 8.43 2.41
C PHE A 121 1.93 8.70 1.12
N GLY A 122 3.11 9.29 1.20
CA GLY A 122 4.04 9.44 0.08
C GLY A 122 3.90 10.73 -0.74
N LEU A 123 3.11 11.71 -0.29
CA LEU A 123 3.11 13.02 -0.92
C LEU A 123 4.36 13.80 -0.50
N SER A 124 5.20 14.17 -1.46
CA SER A 124 6.47 14.86 -1.18
C SER A 124 6.64 16.13 -2.00
N GLY A 125 7.46 17.05 -1.47
CA GLY A 125 7.77 18.32 -2.09
C GLY A 125 6.58 19.27 -2.11
N ARG A 126 6.42 20.02 -3.21
CA ARG A 126 5.38 21.08 -3.33
C ARG A 126 4.03 20.55 -3.84
N ARG A 127 3.91 19.25 -4.11
CA ARG A 127 2.70 18.61 -4.64
C ARG A 127 1.52 18.79 -3.70
N VAL A 128 0.33 19.00 -4.27
CA VAL A 128 -0.92 19.14 -3.53
C VAL A 128 -1.81 17.91 -3.62
N GLY A 129 -1.55 17.05 -4.61
CA GLY A 129 -2.15 15.74 -4.81
C GLY A 129 -1.15 14.81 -5.47
N GLN A 130 -1.37 13.50 -5.35
CA GLN A 130 -0.68 12.49 -6.15
C GLN A 130 -1.44 11.18 -6.18
N THR A 131 -1.60 10.64 -7.38
CA THR A 131 -2.11 9.29 -7.64
C THR A 131 -0.95 8.37 -7.96
N THR A 132 -0.92 7.16 -7.41
CA THR A 132 0.19 6.22 -7.66
C THR A 132 -0.34 4.86 -8.06
N GLY A 133 -0.39 4.59 -9.36
CA GLY A 133 -0.77 3.30 -9.92
C GLY A 133 -2.02 2.69 -9.24
N PRO A 134 -1.99 1.40 -8.85
CA PRO A 134 -3.13 0.74 -8.22
C PRO A 134 -3.37 1.16 -6.76
N PHE A 135 -2.46 1.94 -6.17
CA PHE A 135 -2.49 2.28 -4.74
C PHE A 135 -3.43 3.45 -4.43
N GLY A 136 -3.95 4.14 -5.45
CA GLY A 136 -4.86 5.26 -5.27
C GLY A 136 -4.15 6.59 -5.04
N SER A 137 -4.90 7.55 -4.51
CA SER A 137 -4.55 8.97 -4.50
C SER A 137 -4.42 9.50 -3.08
N VAL A 138 -3.52 10.46 -2.89
CA VAL A 138 -3.42 11.27 -1.66
C VAL A 138 -3.57 12.74 -2.03
N ILE A 139 -4.40 13.46 -1.28
CA ILE A 139 -4.65 14.89 -1.37
C ILE A 139 -4.07 15.52 -0.11
N GLY A 140 -3.11 16.43 -0.30
CA GLY A 140 -2.47 17.16 0.78
C GLY A 140 -3.34 18.31 1.31
N PRO A 141 -2.90 18.97 2.40
CA PRO A 141 -3.68 20.03 3.06
C PRO A 141 -4.06 21.20 2.15
N ARG A 142 -3.21 21.53 1.19
CA ARG A 142 -3.44 22.60 0.19
C ARG A 142 -4.23 22.13 -1.04
N GLY A 143 -4.53 20.83 -1.14
CA GLY A 143 -5.15 20.21 -2.31
C GLY A 143 -6.66 20.03 -2.23
N TRP A 144 -7.31 20.53 -1.18
CA TRP A 144 -8.77 20.40 -0.95
C TRP A 144 -9.57 21.32 -1.88
N ALA A 145 -9.45 21.10 -3.19
CA ALA A 145 -10.15 21.83 -4.23
C ALA A 145 -10.68 20.86 -5.29
N ALA A 146 -11.82 21.20 -5.90
CA ALA A 146 -12.49 20.34 -6.88
C ALA A 146 -11.57 19.96 -8.06
N HIS A 147 -10.90 20.94 -8.68
CA HIS A 147 -9.97 20.69 -9.80
C HIS A 147 -8.80 19.77 -9.40
N THR A 148 -8.26 19.91 -8.19
CA THR A 148 -7.20 19.01 -7.69
C THR A 148 -7.70 17.57 -7.57
N VAL A 149 -8.91 17.35 -7.03
CA VAL A 149 -9.45 16.00 -6.88
C VAL A 149 -9.76 15.39 -8.25
N ARG A 150 -10.33 16.16 -9.17
CA ARG A 150 -10.56 15.75 -10.56
C ARG A 150 -9.24 15.40 -11.27
N HIS A 151 -8.18 16.19 -11.08
CA HIS A 151 -6.83 15.91 -11.61
C HIS A 151 -6.35 14.53 -11.17
N GLU A 152 -6.45 14.23 -9.88
CA GLU A 152 -6.04 12.92 -9.37
C GLU A 152 -6.94 11.77 -9.84
N LEU A 153 -8.25 11.99 -9.99
CA LEU A 153 -9.14 10.97 -10.56
C LEU A 153 -8.91 10.77 -12.06
N ILE A 154 -8.46 11.79 -12.80
CA ILE A 154 -8.04 11.62 -14.20
C ILE A 154 -6.83 10.70 -14.27
N HIS A 155 -5.88 10.77 -13.34
CA HIS A 155 -4.81 9.77 -13.26
C HIS A 155 -5.31 8.36 -12.93
N GLN A 156 -6.36 8.20 -12.12
CA GLN A 156 -6.99 6.89 -11.92
C GLN A 156 -7.68 6.39 -13.20
N ILE A 157 -8.36 7.27 -13.94
CA ILE A 157 -8.98 6.94 -15.23
C ILE A 157 -7.92 6.55 -16.25
N GLN A 158 -6.82 7.29 -16.31
CA GLN A 158 -5.66 6.90 -17.10
C GLN A 158 -5.32 5.47 -16.73
N ASN A 159 -5.02 5.19 -15.44
CA ASN A 159 -4.66 3.86 -14.86
C ASN A 159 -5.62 2.72 -15.26
N GLN A 160 -6.90 3.05 -15.36
CA GLN A 160 -7.95 2.13 -15.80
C GLN A 160 -7.90 1.88 -17.31
N ALA A 161 -7.82 2.94 -18.12
CA ALA A 161 -7.98 2.85 -19.57
C ALA A 161 -6.80 2.20 -20.27
N LEU A 162 -5.59 2.46 -19.80
CA LEU A 162 -4.37 2.05 -20.50
C LEU A 162 -3.64 0.91 -19.73
N GLY A 163 -4.13 0.53 -18.53
CA GLY A 163 -3.48 -0.40 -17.57
C GLY A 163 -2.28 0.17 -16.77
N MET A 164 -2.05 -0.18 -15.50
CA MET A 164 -1.07 0.44 -14.57
C MET A 164 0.32 0.95 -15.12
N TYR A 165 0.42 2.10 -15.82
CA TYR A 165 1.67 2.63 -16.46
C TYR A 165 2.80 2.94 -15.49
N ARG A 166 2.58 3.01 -14.19
CA ARG A 166 3.70 3.25 -13.28
C ARG A 166 4.66 2.04 -13.15
N LEU A 167 4.49 1.00 -13.97
CA LEU A 167 5.53 0.02 -14.29
C LEU A 167 6.30 0.32 -15.61
N ARG A 168 5.83 1.23 -16.48
CA ARG A 168 6.50 1.67 -17.72
C ARG A 168 6.26 3.18 -17.97
N PRO A 169 7.25 4.07 -17.79
CA PRO A 169 7.04 5.51 -17.88
C PRO A 169 6.51 5.90 -19.27
N GLY A 170 5.36 6.59 -19.30
CA GLY A 170 4.80 7.21 -20.50
C GLY A 170 5.18 8.69 -20.62
N PRO A 171 4.78 9.38 -21.69
CA PRO A 171 5.10 10.78 -21.87
C PRO A 171 4.37 11.66 -20.83
N ASP A 172 5.14 12.43 -20.05
CA ASP A 172 4.60 13.34 -19.03
C ASP A 172 3.64 14.37 -19.61
N TRP A 173 3.86 14.80 -20.88
CA TRP A 173 2.98 15.74 -21.55
C TRP A 173 1.56 15.19 -21.70
N PHE A 174 1.41 13.88 -21.93
CA PHE A 174 0.09 13.25 -22.02
C PHE A 174 -0.48 13.02 -20.61
N ILE A 175 0.31 12.43 -19.72
CA ILE A 175 -0.15 12.03 -18.39
C ILE A 175 -0.61 13.25 -17.58
N GLU A 176 0.26 14.24 -17.42
CA GLU A 176 -0.02 15.42 -16.61
C GLU A 176 -0.79 16.48 -17.42
N GLY A 177 -0.51 16.60 -18.72
CA GLY A 177 -1.23 17.54 -19.58
C GLY A 177 -2.71 17.22 -19.69
N MET A 178 -3.11 15.95 -19.80
CA MET A 178 -4.51 15.52 -19.76
C MET A 178 -5.18 15.88 -18.42
N ALA A 179 -4.51 15.58 -17.31
CA ALA A 179 -5.04 15.84 -15.98
C ALA A 179 -5.26 17.33 -15.74
N TYR A 180 -4.32 18.20 -16.15
CA TYR A 180 -4.48 19.65 -16.09
C TYR A 180 -5.52 20.19 -17.07
N ALA A 181 -5.54 19.69 -18.30
CA ALA A 181 -6.47 20.19 -19.32
C ALA A 181 -7.92 19.85 -19.00
N TRP A 182 -8.18 18.68 -18.44
CA TRP A 182 -9.54 18.18 -18.27
C TRP A 182 -10.07 18.29 -16.84
N SER A 183 -9.28 18.68 -15.84
CA SER A 183 -9.75 18.90 -14.46
C SER A 183 -10.54 20.20 -14.22
N ASP A 184 -10.63 21.08 -15.22
CA ASP A 184 -11.07 22.49 -15.06
C ASP A 184 -10.21 23.24 -14.03
N ASP A 185 -8.90 23.07 -14.10
CA ASP A 185 -7.97 23.90 -13.33
C ASP A 185 -8.14 25.38 -13.73
N PRO A 186 -8.49 26.26 -12.77
CA PRO A 186 -8.81 27.66 -13.06
C PRO A 186 -7.55 28.50 -13.32
N ARG A 187 -6.36 27.97 -13.06
CA ARG A 187 -5.12 28.71 -13.28
C ARG A 187 -4.87 28.88 -14.78
N GLU A 188 -4.68 30.14 -15.19
CA GLU A 188 -4.31 30.49 -16.57
C GLU A 188 -2.89 30.03 -16.92
N ASP A 189 -1.97 30.19 -15.96
CA ASP A 189 -0.58 29.73 -16.03
C ASP A 189 -0.28 28.73 -14.91
N LEU A 190 0.13 27.52 -15.31
CA LEU A 190 0.55 26.44 -14.42
C LEU A 190 2.06 26.49 -14.11
N GLY A 191 2.81 27.34 -14.80
CA GLY A 191 4.26 27.34 -14.81
C GLY A 191 4.85 26.16 -15.59
N ALA A 192 6.16 26.21 -15.84
CA ALA A 192 6.87 25.12 -16.50
C ALA A 192 7.12 23.92 -15.54
N PRO A 193 7.07 22.67 -16.04
CA PRO A 193 6.75 22.26 -17.42
C PRO A 193 5.24 22.10 -17.68
N TRP A 194 4.39 22.19 -16.66
CA TRP A 194 2.97 21.84 -16.71
C TRP A 194 2.16 22.61 -17.77
N GLN A 195 2.45 23.90 -17.96
CA GLN A 195 1.79 24.70 -18.99
C GLN A 195 2.08 24.18 -20.41
N ALA A 196 3.31 23.73 -20.67
CA ALA A 196 3.70 23.16 -21.95
C ALA A 196 3.00 21.81 -22.18
N TYR A 197 2.97 20.96 -21.16
CA TYR A 197 2.26 19.67 -21.20
C TYR A 197 0.76 19.83 -21.46
N ARG A 198 0.08 20.74 -20.75
CA ARG A 198 -1.33 21.05 -20.99
C ARG A 198 -1.57 21.46 -22.45
N ARG A 199 -0.71 22.33 -23.00
CA ARG A 199 -0.82 22.79 -24.39
C ARG A 199 -0.61 21.67 -25.39
N GLU A 200 0.44 20.86 -25.21
CA GLU A 200 0.75 19.74 -26.09
C GLU A 200 -0.39 18.71 -26.10
N PHE A 201 -0.91 18.36 -24.93
CA PHE A 201 -2.08 17.49 -24.81
C PHE A 201 -3.30 18.06 -25.51
N LEU A 202 -3.61 19.35 -25.35
CA LEU A 202 -4.75 19.98 -26.01
C LEU A 202 -4.64 19.91 -27.54
N ILE A 203 -3.44 20.15 -28.09
CA ILE A 203 -3.19 20.04 -29.53
C ILE A 203 -3.41 18.60 -30.01
N TRP A 204 -2.80 17.63 -29.35
CA TRP A 204 -2.93 16.21 -29.71
C TRP A 204 -4.38 15.71 -29.58
N SER A 205 -5.07 16.09 -28.50
CA SER A 205 -6.45 15.65 -28.25
C SER A 205 -7.46 16.26 -29.23
N ALA A 206 -7.17 17.45 -29.79
CA ALA A 206 -8.03 18.10 -30.77
C ALA A 206 -8.04 17.38 -32.14
N THR A 207 -6.98 16.64 -32.46
CA THR A 207 -6.87 15.87 -33.71
C THR A 207 -7.15 14.37 -33.52
N THR A 208 -7.41 13.94 -32.29
CA THR A 208 -7.66 12.53 -31.94
C THR A 208 -9.16 12.25 -31.84
N PRO A 209 -9.72 11.36 -32.69
CA PRO A 209 -11.14 10.99 -32.60
C PRO A 209 -11.49 10.39 -31.24
N ARG A 210 -12.62 10.81 -30.65
CA ARG A 210 -13.00 10.36 -29.30
C ARG A 210 -13.20 8.84 -29.18
N GLN A 211 -13.60 8.17 -30.25
CA GLN A 211 -13.80 6.71 -30.28
C GLN A 211 -12.47 5.93 -30.27
N GLU A 212 -11.41 6.52 -30.81
CA GLU A 212 -10.07 5.92 -30.87
C GLU A 212 -9.14 6.46 -29.76
N PHE A 213 -9.63 7.35 -28.89
CA PHE A 213 -8.78 8.15 -28.01
C PHE A 213 -7.80 7.31 -27.18
N TRP A 214 -8.29 6.24 -26.57
CA TRP A 214 -7.49 5.38 -25.71
C TRP A 214 -6.57 4.45 -26.51
N ASP A 215 -6.98 4.02 -27.70
CA ASP A 215 -6.12 3.23 -28.60
C ASP A 215 -4.94 4.08 -29.08
N ARG A 216 -5.19 5.33 -29.51
CA ARG A 216 -4.16 6.30 -29.89
C ARG A 216 -3.27 6.70 -28.73
N ALA A 217 -3.84 6.84 -27.53
CA ALA A 217 -3.03 7.08 -26.35
C ALA A 217 -2.10 5.89 -26.09
N ALA A 218 -2.57 4.64 -26.22
CA ALA A 218 -1.74 3.45 -26.00
C ALA A 218 -0.54 3.37 -26.96
N GLU A 219 -0.63 3.92 -28.17
CA GLU A 219 0.47 4.02 -29.14
C GLU A 219 1.63 4.95 -28.69
N LEU A 220 1.46 5.71 -27.61
CA LEU A 220 2.49 6.60 -27.06
C LEU A 220 3.54 5.86 -26.18
N TRP A 221 3.46 4.53 -26.06
CA TRP A 221 4.32 3.66 -25.23
C TRP A 221 5.07 2.59 -26.03
#